data_AF-T0RUP1-F1
#
_entry.id   AF-T0RUP1-F1
#
_cell.length_a   1.000
_cell.length_b   1.000
_cell.length_c   1.000
_cell.angle_alpha   90.00
_cell.angle_beta   90.00
_cell.angle_gamma   90.00
#
_symmetry.space_group_name_H-M   'P 1'
#
loop_
_entity.id
_entity.type
_entity.pdbx_description
1 polymer ?
#
loop_
_entity_poly.entity_id
_entity_poly.type
_entity_poly.pdbx_seq_one_letter_code
_entity_poly.pdbx_strand_id
1 'polypeptide(L)'
;MFAKANLVRNMYAACFCESVLSLLLFFMGIGMVQSTHYRLALGSRFTSVAGGFIFVGISYAAMAVFAYCGGKHHNKFILLLHLGGLAAFMAFQSLIAYSGLQTSVPDYPYDVQDKCLTNSYVRNATNAQACAAYFQSEMYNDLRAAWRSYYSDNLVDPTVAMNIQDLQDTHICCGFGPPNHCVNDTAPLTSSESTPRQVCAAIDPDKYPTTRLCYAGGACDFDQPIGSCGVNGAGLYSKGCASALHRYHAATLQTICIVVLAMLILPALGSCTTLCLCFKRKDEDVMPAHLRISVRPATMTKVYCRADVEKAERDW
;
A
#
# COMPACT_ATOMS: atom_id res chain seq x y z
N MET A 1 27.18 3.23 26.32
CA MET A 1 25.93 3.39 25.54
C MET A 1 24.84 4.14 26.34
N PHE A 2 24.50 3.73 27.57
CA PHE A 2 23.38 4.31 28.36
C PHE A 2 23.68 5.61 29.14
N ALA A 3 24.70 6.39 28.78
CA ALA A 3 24.93 7.70 29.42
C ALA A 3 23.79 8.67 29.06
N LYS A 4 23.37 9.56 29.98
CA LYS A 4 22.24 10.49 29.77
C LYS A 4 22.44 11.32 28.50
N ALA A 5 23.65 11.86 28.29
CA ALA A 5 24.01 12.63 27.09
C ALA A 5 23.85 11.81 25.79
N ASN A 6 24.26 10.53 25.81
CA ASN A 6 24.10 9.65 24.65
C ASN A 6 22.63 9.34 24.37
N LEU A 7 21.81 9.12 25.40
CA LEU A 7 20.37 8.87 25.23
C LEU A 7 19.64 10.10 24.65
N VAL A 8 20.00 11.31 25.10
CA VAL A 8 19.45 12.55 24.52
C VAL A 8 19.87 12.72 23.07
N ARG A 9 21.14 12.45 22.73
CA ARG A 9 21.60 12.42 21.33
C ARG A 9 20.84 11.40 20.49
N ASN A 10 20.61 10.20 21.04
CA ASN A 10 19.85 9.15 20.38
C ASN A 10 18.38 9.54 20.18
N MET A 11 17.78 10.38 21.03
CA MET A 11 16.43 10.92 20.78
C MET A 11 16.38 11.84 19.57
N TYR A 12 17.43 12.61 19.29
CA TYR A 12 17.50 13.37 18.04
C TYR A 12 17.61 12.46 16.82
N ALA A 13 18.36 11.35 16.95
CA ALA A 13 18.41 10.33 15.90
C ALA A 13 17.03 9.65 15.70
N ALA A 14 16.33 9.32 16.80
CA ALA A 14 14.97 8.78 16.73
C ALA A 14 13.99 9.75 16.04
N CYS A 15 14.02 11.04 16.42
CA CYS A 15 13.25 12.09 15.77
C CYS A 15 13.54 12.18 14.26
N PHE A 16 14.82 12.10 13.87
CA PHE A 16 15.20 12.09 12.46
C PHE A 16 14.66 10.86 11.73
N CYS A 17 14.85 9.66 12.28
CA CYS A 17 14.31 8.43 11.70
C CYS A 17 12.79 8.44 11.56
N GLU A 18 12.07 8.94 12.58
CA GLU A 18 10.61 9.09 12.55
C GLU A 18 10.17 10.11 11.49
N SER A 19 10.93 11.18 11.29
CA SER A 19 10.66 12.19 10.25
C SER A 19 10.88 11.62 8.84
N VAL A 20 11.96 10.83 8.65
CA VAL A 20 12.21 10.13 7.39
C VAL A 20 11.12 9.10 7.10
N LEU A 21 10.74 8.30 8.09
CA LEU A 21 9.65 7.33 7.97
C LEU A 21 8.32 8.00 7.63
N SER A 22 8.02 9.12 8.29
CA SER A 22 6.84 9.95 8.03
C SER A 22 6.76 10.36 6.56
N LEU A 23 7.83 10.93 6.01
CA LEU A 23 7.89 11.36 4.62
C LEU A 23 7.76 10.19 3.65
N LEU A 24 8.46 9.08 3.91
CA LEU A 24 8.40 7.89 3.06
C LEU A 24 6.98 7.33 2.98
N LEU A 25 6.32 7.11 4.12
CA LEU A 25 4.95 6.59 4.14
C LEU A 25 3.94 7.56 3.50
N PHE A 26 4.12 8.86 3.72
CA PHE A 26 3.27 9.89 3.12
C PHE A 26 3.37 9.89 1.60
N PHE A 27 4.59 9.96 1.05
CA PHE A 27 4.79 9.98 -0.40
C PHE A 27 4.46 8.64 -1.07
N MET A 28 4.74 7.50 -0.42
CA MET A 28 4.28 6.20 -0.89
C MET A 28 2.75 6.15 -0.95
N GLY A 29 2.07 6.60 0.10
CA GLY A 29 0.61 6.66 0.15
C GLY A 29 0.02 7.55 -0.94
N ILE A 30 0.59 8.74 -1.18
CA ILE A 30 0.18 9.62 -2.29
C ILE A 30 0.38 8.95 -3.64
N GLY A 31 1.55 8.37 -3.89
CA GLY A 31 1.86 7.68 -5.14
C GLY A 31 0.90 6.53 -5.41
N MET A 32 0.51 5.79 -4.36
CA MET A 32 -0.52 4.76 -4.45
C MET A 32 -1.89 5.34 -4.78
N VAL A 33 -2.36 6.38 -4.08
CA VAL A 33 -3.67 7.01 -4.35
C VAL A 33 -3.76 7.56 -5.78
N GLN A 34 -2.67 8.12 -6.31
CA GLN A 34 -2.62 8.65 -7.67
C GLN A 34 -2.56 7.58 -8.75
N SER A 35 -2.28 6.32 -8.40
CA SER A 35 -2.11 5.24 -9.36
C SER A 35 -3.46 4.65 -9.78
N THR A 36 -4.04 5.21 -10.84
CA THR A 36 -5.36 4.80 -11.38
C THR A 36 -5.42 3.31 -11.70
N HIS A 37 -4.39 2.75 -12.34
CA HIS A 37 -4.37 1.34 -12.73
C HIS A 37 -4.42 0.38 -11.53
N TYR A 38 -3.70 0.70 -10.45
CA TYR A 38 -3.70 -0.15 -9.26
C TYR A 38 -5.03 -0.05 -8.51
N ARG A 39 -5.64 1.14 -8.47
CA ARG A 39 -6.97 1.32 -7.90
C ARG A 39 -8.02 0.52 -8.67
N LEU A 40 -7.93 0.47 -10.00
CA LEU A 40 -8.82 -0.34 -10.82
C LEU A 40 -8.55 -1.84 -10.63
N ALA A 41 -7.28 -2.27 -10.62
CA ALA A 41 -6.91 -3.69 -10.57
C ALA A 41 -7.14 -4.35 -9.20
N LEU A 42 -6.92 -3.63 -8.11
CA LEU A 42 -6.98 -4.15 -6.73
C LEU A 42 -8.17 -3.59 -5.93
N GLY A 43 -9.00 -2.78 -6.57
CA GLY A 43 -10.25 -2.25 -6.04
C GLY A 43 -10.11 -1.30 -4.85
N SER A 44 -11.21 -1.12 -4.12
CA SER A 44 -11.34 -0.15 -3.03
C SER A 44 -10.43 -0.42 -1.83
N ARG A 45 -10.03 -1.68 -1.63
CA ARG A 45 -9.13 -2.09 -0.54
C ARG A 45 -7.74 -1.48 -0.70
N PHE A 46 -7.24 -1.38 -1.93
CA PHE A 46 -5.97 -0.73 -2.24
C PHE A 46 -5.98 0.76 -1.84
N THR A 47 -7.06 1.48 -2.13
CA THR A 47 -7.21 2.88 -1.71
C THR A 47 -7.24 3.05 -0.19
N SER A 48 -7.86 2.12 0.55
CA SER A 48 -7.86 2.14 2.01
C SER A 48 -6.45 1.95 2.59
N VAL A 49 -5.67 1.03 2.02
CA VAL A 49 -4.26 0.81 2.42
C VAL A 49 -3.42 2.06 2.15
N ALA A 50 -3.57 2.66 0.97
CA ALA A 50 -2.87 3.88 0.60
C ALA A 50 -3.22 5.05 1.54
N GLY A 51 -4.50 5.24 1.84
CA GLY A 51 -4.97 6.24 2.82
C GLY A 51 -4.41 5.98 4.23
N GLY A 52 -4.31 4.70 4.62
CA GLY A 52 -3.67 4.29 5.87
C GLY A 52 -2.20 4.73 5.95
N PHE A 53 -1.42 4.56 4.87
CA PHE A 53 -0.02 5.02 4.84
C PHE A 53 0.10 6.54 4.94
N ILE A 54 -0.79 7.31 4.29
CA ILE A 54 -0.83 8.77 4.41
C ILE A 54 -1.09 9.17 5.87
N PHE A 55 -2.12 8.58 6.50
CA PHE A 55 -2.49 8.88 7.88
C PHE A 55 -1.36 8.55 8.87
N VAL A 56 -0.77 7.36 8.74
CA VAL A 56 0.37 6.95 9.58
C VAL A 56 1.57 7.85 9.36
N GLY A 57 1.85 8.22 8.10
CA GLY A 57 2.92 9.14 7.74
C GLY A 57 2.79 10.48 8.47
N ILE A 58 1.63 11.13 8.39
CA ILE A 58 1.35 12.39 9.11
C ILE A 58 1.49 12.20 10.63
N SER A 59 1.00 11.08 11.15
CA SER A 59 1.04 10.77 12.57
C SER A 59 2.47 10.64 13.11
N TYR A 60 3.38 9.99 12.36
CA TYR A 60 4.80 9.91 12.74
C TYR A 60 5.50 11.27 12.77
N ALA A 61 5.07 12.25 11.96
CA ALA A 61 5.63 13.61 12.06
C ALA A 61 5.32 14.24 13.42
N ALA A 62 4.10 14.05 13.94
CA ALA A 62 3.74 14.50 15.28
C ALA A 62 4.54 13.78 16.37
N MET A 63 4.77 12.47 16.20
CA MET A 63 5.61 11.70 17.13
C MET A 63 7.06 12.19 17.15
N ALA A 64 7.62 12.56 15.99
CA ALA A 64 8.96 13.13 15.91
C ALA A 64 9.07 14.44 16.73
N VAL A 65 8.03 15.27 16.72
CA VAL A 65 7.97 16.48 17.59
C VAL A 65 7.98 16.09 19.06
N PHE A 66 7.23 15.06 19.47
CA PHE A 66 7.27 14.56 20.85
C PHE A 66 8.63 13.99 21.23
N ALA A 67 9.30 13.26 20.33
CA ALA A 67 10.67 12.78 20.53
C ALA A 67 11.63 13.95 20.79
N TYR A 68 11.58 14.98 19.94
CA TYR A 68 12.41 16.18 20.06
C TYR A 68 12.13 16.94 21.37
N CYS A 69 10.87 17.24 21.65
CA CYS A 69 10.46 18.00 22.84
C CYS A 69 10.73 17.23 24.13
N GLY A 70 10.40 15.94 24.21
CA GLY A 70 10.65 15.09 25.37
C GLY A 70 12.15 14.83 25.62
N GLY A 71 12.93 14.75 24.54
CA GLY A 71 14.39 14.69 24.59
C GLY A 71 15.00 15.98 25.15
N LYS A 72 14.67 17.12 24.53
CA LYS A 72 15.23 18.46 24.82
C LYS A 72 14.80 19.02 26.18
N HIS A 73 13.51 19.02 26.48
CA HIS A 73 12.97 19.64 27.70
C HIS A 73 13.00 18.72 28.91
N HIS A 74 13.52 17.53 28.72
CA HIS A 74 13.53 16.51 29.71
C HIS A 74 12.17 16.17 30.36
N ASN A 75 11.07 16.30 29.62
CA ASN A 75 9.71 16.05 30.12
C ASN A 75 9.33 14.56 30.01
N LYS A 76 9.08 13.89 31.16
CA LYS A 76 8.72 12.45 31.20
C LYS A 76 7.34 12.17 30.62
N PHE A 77 6.36 13.05 30.86
CA PHE A 77 5.01 12.90 30.30
C PHE A 77 5.04 12.89 28.76
N ILE A 78 5.79 13.81 28.15
CA ILE A 78 5.96 13.84 26.67
C ILE A 78 6.65 12.56 26.17
N LEU A 79 7.65 12.05 26.90
CA LEU A 79 8.29 10.78 26.52
C LEU A 79 7.35 9.56 26.67
N LEU A 80 6.45 9.56 27.66
CA LEU A 80 5.43 8.51 27.80
C LEU A 80 4.38 8.58 26.69
N LEU A 81 3.94 9.79 26.33
CA LEU A 81 3.10 10.01 25.15
C LEU A 81 3.80 9.56 23.87
N HIS A 82 5.11 9.86 23.75
CA HIS A 82 5.92 9.40 22.63
C HIS A 82 5.94 7.87 22.53
N LEU A 83 6.25 7.19 23.63
CA LEU A 83 6.29 5.73 23.68
C LEU A 83 4.93 5.09 23.38
N GLY A 84 3.86 5.59 24.00
CA GLY A 84 2.49 5.07 23.78
C GLY A 84 2.01 5.31 22.35
N GLY A 85 2.26 6.50 21.79
CA GLY A 85 1.93 6.81 20.40
C GLY A 85 2.73 5.97 19.41
N LEU A 86 4.03 5.74 19.63
CA LEU A 86 4.82 4.85 18.79
C LEU A 86 4.29 3.42 18.82
N ALA A 87 3.95 2.89 20.01
CA ALA A 87 3.37 1.56 20.12
C ALA A 87 2.04 1.44 19.32
N ALA A 88 1.16 2.44 19.45
CA ALA A 88 -0.09 2.48 18.71
C ALA A 88 0.12 2.58 17.19
N PHE A 89 1.02 3.46 16.73
CA PHE A 89 1.28 3.64 15.29
C PHE A 89 2.07 2.49 14.67
N MET A 90 2.96 1.83 15.41
CA MET A 90 3.60 0.58 14.97
C MET A 90 2.57 -0.53 14.78
N ALA A 91 1.62 -0.67 15.72
CA ALA A 91 0.53 -1.64 15.58
C ALA A 91 -0.36 -1.30 14.37
N PHE A 92 -0.73 -0.03 14.20
CA PHE A 92 -1.57 0.41 13.09
C PHE A 92 -0.86 0.26 11.73
N GLN A 93 0.43 0.63 11.63
CA GLN A 93 1.26 0.40 10.44
C GLN A 93 1.33 -1.09 10.09
N SER A 94 1.51 -1.96 11.08
CA SER A 94 1.53 -3.41 10.88
C SER A 94 0.19 -3.92 10.33
N LEU A 95 -0.92 -3.46 10.89
CA LEU A 95 -2.27 -3.83 10.45
C LEU A 95 -2.54 -3.38 9.01
N ILE A 96 -2.18 -2.14 8.65
CA ILE A 96 -2.37 -1.62 7.28
C ILE A 96 -1.50 -2.40 6.29
N ALA A 97 -0.22 -2.62 6.62
CA ALA A 97 0.68 -3.35 5.72
C ALA A 97 0.24 -4.81 5.55
N TYR A 98 -0.22 -5.47 6.63
CA TYR A 98 -0.80 -6.81 6.54
C TYR A 98 -2.09 -6.85 5.73
N SER A 99 -2.97 -5.85 5.89
CA SER A 99 -4.17 -5.70 5.06
C SER A 99 -3.83 -5.54 3.58
N GLY A 100 -2.76 -4.80 3.26
CA GLY A 100 -2.23 -4.72 1.89
C GLY A 100 -1.73 -6.06 1.36
N LEU A 101 -1.02 -6.84 2.18
CA LEU A 101 -0.62 -8.20 1.81
C LEU A 101 -1.83 -9.10 1.53
N GLN A 102 -2.86 -9.05 2.36
CA GLN A 102 -4.10 -9.80 2.12
C GLN A 102 -4.82 -9.36 0.85
N THR A 103 -4.79 -8.06 0.53
CA THR A 103 -5.37 -7.50 -0.71
C THR A 103 -4.64 -8.00 -1.97
N SER A 104 -3.36 -8.39 -1.85
CA SER A 104 -2.58 -8.95 -2.97
C SER A 104 -2.84 -10.43 -3.26
N VAL A 105 -3.62 -11.11 -2.40
CA VAL A 105 -3.96 -12.52 -2.58
C VAL A 105 -5.13 -12.60 -3.57
N PRO A 106 -5.01 -13.36 -4.67
CA PRO A 106 -6.10 -13.48 -5.63
C PRO A 106 -7.26 -14.33 -5.05
N ASP A 107 -8.49 -14.01 -5.44
CA ASP A 107 -9.67 -14.80 -5.07
C ASP A 107 -9.63 -16.23 -5.63
N TYR A 108 -8.97 -16.40 -6.79
CA TYR A 108 -8.79 -17.68 -7.45
C TYR A 108 -7.30 -18.04 -7.54
N PRO A 109 -6.90 -19.29 -7.27
CA PRO A 109 -5.53 -19.74 -7.46
C PRO A 109 -5.04 -19.47 -8.89
N TYR A 110 -3.80 -19.00 -9.02
CA TYR A 110 -3.28 -18.58 -10.31
C TYR A 110 -3.20 -19.71 -11.36
N ASP A 111 -3.08 -20.97 -10.95
CA ASP A 111 -3.12 -22.12 -11.86
C ASP A 111 -4.52 -22.32 -12.46
N VAL A 112 -5.58 -22.03 -11.69
CA VAL A 112 -6.96 -22.02 -12.18
C VAL A 112 -7.16 -20.86 -13.15
N GLN A 113 -6.68 -19.67 -12.80
CA GLN A 113 -6.77 -18.50 -13.69
C GLN A 113 -6.08 -18.77 -15.02
N ASP A 114 -4.84 -19.28 -15.01
CA ASP A 114 -4.06 -19.58 -16.22
C ASP A 114 -4.76 -20.63 -17.10
N LYS A 115 -5.34 -21.68 -16.50
CA LYS A 115 -6.12 -22.69 -17.23
C LYS A 115 -7.35 -22.06 -17.88
N CYS A 116 -8.13 -21.27 -17.14
CA CYS A 116 -9.31 -20.60 -17.67
C CYS A 116 -8.98 -19.57 -18.75
N LEU A 117 -7.80 -18.96 -18.72
CA LEU A 117 -7.38 -18.02 -19.76
C LEU A 117 -6.85 -18.69 -21.02
N THR A 118 -6.63 -20.01 -21.02
CA THR A 118 -6.05 -20.75 -22.15
C THR A 118 -7.12 -21.25 -23.11
N ASN A 119 -6.97 -20.91 -24.40
CA ASN A 119 -7.93 -21.20 -25.48
C ASN A 119 -8.35 -22.68 -25.54
N SER A 120 -7.40 -23.61 -25.51
CA SER A 120 -7.69 -25.06 -25.55
C SER A 120 -8.59 -25.54 -24.42
N TYR A 121 -8.50 -24.92 -23.25
CA TYR A 121 -9.22 -25.35 -22.07
C TYR A 121 -10.69 -24.91 -22.14
N VAL A 122 -10.93 -23.63 -22.46
CA VAL A 122 -12.28 -23.05 -22.50
C VAL A 122 -13.10 -23.42 -23.75
N ARG A 123 -12.47 -23.98 -24.79
CA ARG A 123 -13.20 -24.57 -25.92
C ARG A 123 -14.05 -25.79 -25.52
N ASN A 124 -13.73 -26.46 -24.42
CA ASN A 124 -14.55 -27.53 -23.88
C ASN A 124 -15.66 -26.93 -23.01
N ALA A 125 -16.93 -27.17 -23.37
CA ALA A 125 -18.09 -26.62 -22.67
C ALA A 125 -18.12 -26.93 -21.16
N THR A 126 -17.70 -28.13 -20.74
CA THR A 126 -17.64 -28.50 -19.33
C THR A 126 -16.61 -27.66 -18.56
N ASN A 127 -15.46 -27.41 -19.19
CA ASN A 127 -14.40 -26.59 -18.61
C ASN A 127 -14.77 -25.11 -18.61
N ALA A 128 -15.42 -24.62 -19.67
CA ALA A 128 -15.94 -23.26 -19.75
C ALA A 128 -16.92 -22.98 -18.60
N GLN A 129 -17.80 -23.94 -18.31
CA GLN A 129 -18.72 -23.83 -17.17
C GLN A 129 -17.99 -23.81 -15.83
N ALA A 130 -16.92 -24.59 -15.66
CA ALA A 130 -16.08 -24.54 -14.45
C ALA A 130 -15.36 -23.18 -14.29
N CYS A 131 -15.04 -22.51 -15.41
CA CYS A 131 -14.42 -21.18 -15.41
C CYS A 131 -15.42 -20.02 -15.29
N ALA A 132 -16.73 -20.28 -15.36
CA ALA A 132 -17.75 -19.24 -15.30
C ALA A 132 -17.66 -18.40 -14.02
N ALA A 133 -17.42 -19.03 -12.87
CA ALA A 133 -17.27 -18.34 -11.59
C ALA A 133 -16.07 -17.36 -11.59
N TYR A 134 -14.97 -17.74 -12.23
CA TYR A 134 -13.80 -16.87 -12.39
C TYR A 134 -14.12 -15.67 -13.28
N PHE A 135 -14.72 -15.88 -14.46
CA PHE A 135 -15.06 -14.78 -15.39
C PHE A 135 -16.15 -13.84 -14.86
N GLN A 136 -17.03 -14.32 -13.99
CA GLN A 136 -18.07 -13.51 -13.35
C GLN A 136 -17.60 -12.83 -12.05
N SER A 137 -16.37 -13.11 -11.60
CA SER A 137 -15.84 -12.56 -10.36
C SER A 137 -15.62 -11.04 -10.44
N GLU A 138 -15.72 -10.37 -9.29
CA GLU A 138 -15.40 -8.94 -9.17
C GLU A 138 -13.94 -8.68 -9.55
N MET A 139 -13.00 -9.50 -9.04
CA MET A 139 -11.58 -9.43 -9.37
C MET A 139 -11.32 -9.45 -10.89
N TYR A 140 -11.95 -10.34 -11.64
CA TYR A 140 -11.75 -10.39 -13.09
C TYR A 140 -12.27 -9.12 -13.80
N ASN A 141 -13.38 -8.55 -13.31
CA ASN A 141 -13.93 -7.32 -13.88
C ASN A 141 -13.10 -6.08 -13.52
N ASP A 142 -12.56 -6.02 -12.30
CA ASP A 142 -11.62 -4.98 -11.85
C ASP A 142 -10.33 -5.00 -12.69
N LEU A 143 -9.77 -6.19 -12.92
CA LEU A 143 -8.63 -6.39 -13.82
C LEU A 143 -8.95 -5.99 -15.25
N ARG A 144 -10.17 -6.24 -15.72
CA ARG A 144 -10.62 -5.80 -17.05
C ARG A 144 -10.65 -4.29 -17.17
N ALA A 145 -11.17 -3.61 -16.15
CA ALA A 145 -11.19 -2.16 -16.11
C ALA A 145 -9.76 -1.59 -16.13
N ALA A 146 -8.85 -2.18 -15.36
CA ALA A 146 -7.44 -1.81 -15.37
C ALA A 146 -6.79 -2.03 -16.75
N TRP A 147 -7.03 -3.17 -17.39
CA TRP A 147 -6.52 -3.47 -18.73
C TRP A 147 -7.03 -2.48 -19.78
N ARG A 148 -8.33 -2.16 -19.75
CA ARG A 148 -8.94 -1.15 -20.63
C ARG A 148 -8.29 0.22 -20.49
N SER A 149 -8.00 0.63 -19.25
CA SER A 149 -7.26 1.87 -19.00
C SER A 149 -5.88 1.82 -19.64
N TYR A 150 -5.11 0.75 -19.41
CA TYR A 150 -3.80 0.58 -20.05
C TYR A 150 -3.86 0.59 -21.57
N TYR A 151 -4.83 -0.11 -22.16
CA TYR A 151 -5.03 -0.13 -23.60
C TYR A 151 -5.38 1.26 -24.13
N SER A 152 -6.28 2.00 -23.47
CA SER A 152 -6.64 3.36 -23.86
C SER A 152 -5.44 4.32 -23.78
N ASP A 153 -4.68 4.25 -22.69
CA ASP A 153 -3.50 5.09 -22.49
C ASP A 153 -2.41 4.77 -23.52
N ASN A 154 -2.23 3.49 -23.86
CA ASN A 154 -1.33 3.05 -24.94
C ASN A 154 -1.65 3.67 -26.30
N LEU A 155 -2.94 3.87 -26.61
CA LEU A 155 -3.36 4.45 -27.88
C LEU A 155 -3.00 5.94 -27.98
N VAL A 156 -2.80 6.61 -26.84
CA VAL A 156 -2.42 8.03 -26.75
C VAL A 156 -0.91 8.16 -26.64
N ASP A 157 -0.28 7.38 -25.77
CA ASP A 157 1.15 7.36 -25.51
C ASP A 157 1.68 5.92 -25.46
N PRO A 158 2.38 5.46 -26.51
CA PRO A 158 2.93 4.10 -26.57
C PRO A 158 3.94 3.79 -25.46
N THR A 159 4.54 4.82 -24.84
CA THR A 159 5.52 4.61 -23.77
C THR A 159 4.87 4.09 -22.48
N VAL A 160 3.59 4.43 -22.24
CA VAL A 160 2.83 4.02 -21.05
C VAL A 160 2.61 2.51 -21.03
N ALA A 161 2.50 1.87 -22.19
CA ALA A 161 2.23 0.45 -22.28
C ALA A 161 3.47 -0.41 -22.56
N MET A 162 4.68 0.15 -22.58
CA MET A 162 5.90 -0.65 -22.68
C MET A 162 5.96 -1.73 -21.60
N ASN A 163 5.58 -1.38 -20.36
CA ASN A 163 5.53 -2.34 -19.25
C ASN A 163 4.45 -3.42 -19.45
N ILE A 164 3.35 -3.09 -20.11
CA ILE A 164 2.27 -4.06 -20.40
C ILE A 164 2.65 -4.94 -21.58
N GLN A 165 3.34 -4.41 -22.58
CA GLN A 165 3.90 -5.21 -23.66
C GLN A 165 4.96 -6.18 -23.11
N ASP A 166 5.87 -5.71 -22.26
CA ASP A 166 6.85 -6.55 -21.57
C ASP A 166 6.18 -7.64 -20.71
N LEU A 167 5.04 -7.31 -20.07
CA LEU A 167 4.22 -8.27 -19.35
C LEU A 167 3.68 -9.37 -20.29
N GLN A 168 3.16 -9.01 -21.46
CA GLN A 168 2.67 -9.96 -22.46
C GLN A 168 3.79 -10.89 -22.95
N ASP A 169 4.95 -10.32 -23.24
CA ASP A 169 6.11 -11.04 -23.76
C ASP A 169 6.68 -12.00 -22.69
N THR A 170 6.83 -11.52 -21.45
CA THR A 170 7.35 -12.29 -20.32
C THR A 170 6.45 -13.46 -19.93
N HIS A 171 5.13 -13.27 -19.99
CA HIS A 171 4.16 -14.29 -19.59
C HIS A 171 3.57 -15.11 -20.74
N ILE A 172 3.99 -14.84 -21.98
CA ILE A 172 3.53 -15.51 -23.20
C ILE A 172 2.00 -15.49 -23.25
N CYS A 173 1.42 -14.29 -23.21
CA CYS A 173 -0.02 -14.06 -23.25
C CYS A 173 -0.35 -12.91 -24.20
N CYS A 174 -1.61 -12.79 -24.62
CA CYS A 174 -2.04 -11.69 -25.47
C CYS A 174 -3.46 -11.26 -25.14
N GLY A 175 -3.67 -9.94 -25.07
CA GLY A 175 -4.97 -9.38 -24.71
C GLY A 175 -5.41 -9.74 -23.29
N PHE A 176 -6.58 -9.27 -22.89
CA PHE A 176 -7.07 -9.45 -21.53
C PHE A 176 -7.59 -10.88 -21.26
N GLY A 177 -8.63 -11.27 -22.01
CA GLY A 177 -9.38 -12.51 -21.82
C GLY A 177 -8.90 -13.69 -22.64
N PRO A 178 -9.54 -14.87 -22.49
CA PRO A 178 -9.23 -16.04 -23.29
C PRO A 178 -9.48 -15.81 -24.79
N PRO A 179 -8.65 -16.35 -25.68
CA PRO A 179 -8.82 -16.11 -27.11
C PRO A 179 -10.07 -16.80 -27.69
N ASN A 180 -10.75 -16.17 -28.65
CA ASN A 180 -11.96 -16.68 -29.32
C ASN A 180 -13.04 -17.17 -28.34
N HIS A 181 -13.18 -16.48 -27.20
CA HIS A 181 -14.16 -16.84 -26.19
C HIS A 181 -14.80 -15.59 -25.60
N CYS A 182 -15.26 -14.72 -26.49
CA CYS A 182 -16.02 -13.55 -26.11
C CYS A 182 -17.42 -13.98 -25.62
N VAL A 183 -17.85 -13.42 -24.49
CA VAL A 183 -19.22 -13.59 -23.97
C VAL A 183 -19.77 -12.19 -23.70
N ASN A 184 -20.93 -11.87 -24.28
CA ASN A 184 -21.57 -10.58 -24.07
C ASN A 184 -21.94 -10.40 -22.59
N ASP A 185 -21.52 -9.27 -22.02
CA ASP A 185 -21.88 -8.85 -20.67
C ASP A 185 -22.18 -7.35 -20.69
N THR A 186 -23.48 -7.04 -20.64
CA THR A 186 -23.99 -5.66 -20.67
C THR A 186 -24.00 -5.00 -19.30
N ALA A 187 -23.60 -5.70 -18.23
CA ALA A 187 -23.47 -5.07 -16.93
C ALA A 187 -22.40 -3.97 -17.00
N PRO A 188 -22.56 -2.89 -16.21
CA PRO A 188 -21.60 -1.80 -16.19
C PRO A 188 -20.23 -2.27 -15.69
N LEU A 189 -19.17 -1.76 -16.31
CA LEU A 189 -17.78 -2.08 -15.97
C LEU A 189 -17.41 -1.58 -14.57
N THR A 190 -17.85 -0.37 -14.22
CA THR A 190 -17.76 0.20 -12.88
C THR A 190 -19.12 0.78 -12.49
N SER A 191 -19.39 0.94 -11.20
CA SER A 191 -20.67 1.50 -10.73
C SER A 191 -20.96 2.92 -11.26
N SER A 192 -19.93 3.63 -11.71
CA SER A 192 -20.00 4.99 -12.27
C SER A 192 -20.05 5.05 -13.79
N GLU A 193 -19.76 3.96 -14.52
CA GLU A 193 -19.67 3.98 -15.98
C GLU A 193 -20.75 3.13 -16.63
N SER A 194 -21.40 3.67 -17.67
CA SER A 194 -22.35 2.94 -18.50
C SER A 194 -21.68 2.01 -19.52
N THR A 195 -20.35 1.96 -19.54
CA THR A 195 -19.59 1.12 -20.46
C THR A 195 -19.82 -0.36 -20.11
N PRO A 196 -20.30 -1.18 -21.07
CA PRO A 196 -20.54 -2.59 -20.81
C PRO A 196 -19.24 -3.34 -20.54
N ARG A 197 -19.29 -4.33 -19.64
CA ARG A 197 -18.16 -5.20 -19.32
C ARG A 197 -17.61 -5.92 -20.55
N GLN A 198 -18.46 -6.42 -21.44
CA GLN A 198 -18.03 -7.02 -22.71
C GLN A 198 -19.08 -6.83 -23.80
N VAL A 199 -18.61 -6.49 -24.99
CA VAL A 199 -19.38 -6.64 -26.22
C VAL A 199 -18.56 -7.48 -27.18
N CYS A 200 -19.20 -8.44 -27.84
CA CYS A 200 -18.58 -9.31 -28.84
C CYS A 200 -18.80 -8.76 -30.25
N ALA A 201 -18.00 -9.24 -31.20
CA ALA A 201 -18.13 -8.82 -32.58
C ALA A 201 -19.49 -9.24 -33.15
N ALA A 202 -20.13 -8.36 -33.92
CA ALA A 202 -21.41 -8.65 -34.55
C ALA A 202 -21.30 -9.73 -35.66
N ILE A 203 -20.12 -9.85 -36.28
CA ILE A 203 -19.85 -10.77 -37.38
C ILE A 203 -19.57 -12.19 -36.85
N ASP A 204 -18.95 -12.29 -35.68
CA ASP A 204 -18.59 -13.56 -35.05
C ASP A 204 -18.74 -13.41 -33.52
N PRO A 205 -19.80 -13.99 -32.92
CA PRO A 205 -20.12 -13.78 -31.51
C PRO A 205 -19.08 -14.39 -30.55
N ASP A 206 -18.25 -15.31 -31.02
CA ASP A 206 -17.17 -15.90 -30.22
C ASP A 206 -15.91 -15.00 -30.19
N LYS A 207 -15.87 -13.97 -31.03
CA LYS A 207 -14.72 -13.06 -31.17
C LYS A 207 -14.94 -11.69 -30.56
N TYR A 208 -13.84 -11.02 -30.31
CA TYR A 208 -13.80 -9.66 -29.79
C TYR A 208 -14.00 -8.62 -30.91
N PRO A 209 -14.50 -7.42 -30.60
CA PRO A 209 -14.64 -6.35 -31.57
C PRO A 209 -13.28 -5.94 -32.16
N THR A 210 -13.30 -5.38 -33.37
CA THR A 210 -12.10 -4.81 -33.98
C THR A 210 -11.52 -3.70 -33.10
N THR A 211 -10.20 -3.65 -33.03
CA THR A 211 -9.46 -2.63 -32.31
C THR A 211 -8.41 -2.00 -33.23
N ARG A 212 -7.77 -0.91 -32.83
CA ARG A 212 -6.70 -0.30 -33.66
C ARG A 212 -5.50 -1.22 -33.84
N LEU A 213 -5.29 -2.14 -32.89
CA LEU A 213 -4.17 -3.09 -32.88
C LEU A 213 -4.58 -4.49 -33.37
N CYS A 214 -5.83 -4.68 -33.80
CA CYS A 214 -6.32 -5.91 -34.40
C CYS A 214 -7.55 -5.65 -35.28
N TYR A 215 -7.46 -6.01 -36.56
CA TYR A 215 -8.50 -5.72 -37.56
C TYR A 215 -8.69 -6.86 -38.58
N ALA A 216 -8.06 -8.01 -38.37
CA ALA A 216 -8.07 -9.12 -39.33
C ALA A 216 -9.49 -9.71 -39.49
N GLY A 217 -10.13 -9.48 -40.64
CA GLY A 217 -11.42 -10.10 -40.97
C GLY A 217 -12.63 -9.52 -40.22
N GLY A 218 -12.53 -8.30 -39.68
CA GLY A 218 -13.66 -7.60 -39.04
C GLY A 218 -13.98 -8.07 -37.60
N ALA A 219 -13.13 -8.90 -37.00
CA ALA A 219 -13.20 -9.30 -35.59
C ALA A 219 -11.79 -9.65 -35.07
N CYS A 220 -11.66 -9.78 -33.75
CA CYS A 220 -10.39 -10.04 -33.08
C CYS A 220 -10.43 -11.34 -32.27
N ASP A 221 -9.35 -12.10 -32.34
CA ASP A 221 -9.22 -13.32 -31.54
C ASP A 221 -8.94 -13.00 -30.07
N PHE A 222 -8.34 -11.84 -29.77
CA PHE A 222 -7.96 -11.42 -28.42
C PHE A 222 -8.71 -10.14 -27.99
N ASP A 223 -9.00 -10.04 -26.68
CA ASP A 223 -9.62 -8.84 -26.09
C ASP A 223 -8.59 -7.73 -25.91
N GLN A 224 -8.70 -6.67 -26.73
CA GLN A 224 -7.82 -5.49 -26.65
C GLN A 224 -6.33 -5.84 -26.56
N PRO A 225 -5.78 -6.51 -27.59
CA PRO A 225 -4.37 -6.87 -27.61
C PRO A 225 -3.50 -5.62 -27.64
N ILE A 226 -2.43 -5.63 -26.86
CA ILE A 226 -1.42 -4.56 -26.85
C ILE A 226 -0.22 -5.02 -27.69
N GLY A 227 0.46 -4.12 -28.39
CA GLY A 227 1.56 -4.47 -29.28
C GLY A 227 1.14 -5.33 -30.49
N SER A 228 2.05 -6.18 -30.97
CA SER A 228 1.86 -6.98 -32.20
C SER A 228 1.16 -8.32 -31.99
N CYS A 229 0.85 -8.71 -30.76
CA CYS A 229 0.31 -10.03 -30.47
C CYS A 229 -1.08 -10.26 -31.07
N GLY A 230 -1.86 -9.19 -31.24
CA GLY A 230 -3.21 -9.22 -31.83
C GLY A 230 -3.26 -9.36 -33.35
N VAL A 231 -2.12 -9.23 -34.03
CA VAL A 231 -2.04 -9.35 -35.50
C VAL A 231 -1.98 -10.82 -35.92
N ASN A 232 -1.45 -11.68 -35.05
CA ASN A 232 -1.40 -13.11 -35.28
C ASN A 232 -2.67 -13.76 -34.72
N GLY A 233 -3.27 -14.68 -35.48
CA GLY A 233 -4.41 -15.45 -35.00
C GLY A 233 -4.06 -16.26 -33.75
N ALA A 234 -5.06 -16.57 -32.92
CA ALA A 234 -4.85 -17.31 -31.70
C ALA A 234 -4.67 -18.82 -31.96
N GLY A 235 -3.53 -19.35 -31.53
CA GLY A 235 -3.27 -20.79 -31.52
C GLY A 235 -4.02 -21.53 -30.41
N LEU A 236 -3.91 -22.86 -30.40
CA LEU A 236 -4.57 -23.73 -29.42
C LEU A 236 -4.11 -23.42 -27.98
N TYR A 237 -2.83 -23.12 -27.79
CA TYR A 237 -2.22 -22.84 -26.48
C TYR A 237 -2.10 -21.35 -26.16
N SER A 238 -2.67 -20.47 -27.00
CA SER A 238 -2.71 -19.04 -26.72
C SER A 238 -3.58 -18.77 -25.48
N LYS A 239 -3.18 -17.79 -24.67
CA LYS A 239 -3.88 -17.42 -23.44
C LYS A 239 -3.98 -15.90 -23.25
N GLY A 240 -5.00 -15.47 -22.50
CA GLY A 240 -5.15 -14.09 -22.05
C GLY A 240 -4.21 -13.70 -20.90
N CYS A 241 -4.06 -12.39 -20.66
CA CYS A 241 -3.12 -11.82 -19.71
C CYS A 241 -3.70 -11.45 -18.34
N ALA A 242 -4.99 -11.67 -18.07
CA ALA A 242 -5.60 -11.25 -16.80
C ALA A 242 -4.85 -11.75 -15.54
N SER A 243 -4.40 -13.01 -15.53
CA SER A 243 -3.61 -13.59 -14.42
C SER A 243 -2.24 -12.93 -14.28
N ALA A 244 -1.55 -12.67 -15.40
CA ALA A 244 -0.27 -11.97 -15.40
C ALA A 244 -0.41 -10.53 -14.90
N LEU A 245 -1.47 -9.84 -15.32
CA LEU A 245 -1.78 -8.47 -14.89
C LEU A 245 -2.01 -8.42 -13.38
N HIS A 246 -2.78 -9.37 -12.83
CA HIS A 246 -2.97 -9.45 -11.38
C HIS A 246 -1.64 -9.68 -10.66
N ARG A 247 -0.82 -10.65 -11.10
CA ARG A 247 0.50 -10.93 -10.50
C ARG A 247 1.39 -9.70 -10.48
N TYR A 248 1.41 -8.91 -11.57
CA TYR A 248 2.19 -7.69 -11.68
C TYR A 248 1.80 -6.65 -10.61
N HIS A 249 0.50 -6.36 -10.48
CA HIS A 249 0.01 -5.43 -9.46
C HIS A 249 0.20 -5.96 -8.04
N ALA A 250 -0.11 -7.25 -7.82
CA ALA A 250 0.03 -7.92 -6.53
C ALA A 250 1.48 -7.93 -6.04
N ALA A 251 2.45 -8.29 -6.89
CA ALA A 251 3.87 -8.33 -6.53
C ALA A 251 4.41 -6.96 -6.13
N THR A 252 3.97 -5.90 -6.82
CA THR A 252 4.35 -4.53 -6.46
C THR A 252 3.79 -4.14 -5.09
N LEU A 253 2.50 -4.39 -4.84
CA LEU A 253 1.88 -4.10 -3.55
C LEU A 253 2.54 -4.91 -2.43
N GLN A 254 2.81 -6.20 -2.65
CA GLN A 254 3.52 -7.05 -1.69
C GLN A 254 4.88 -6.47 -1.33
N THR A 255 5.65 -6.05 -2.34
CA THR A 255 6.97 -5.44 -2.13
C THR A 255 6.86 -4.19 -1.26
N ILE A 256 5.92 -3.29 -1.58
CA ILE A 256 5.66 -2.08 -0.78
C ILE A 256 5.32 -2.46 0.67
N CYS A 257 4.37 -3.38 0.88
CA CYS A 257 3.94 -3.78 2.21
C CYS A 257 5.06 -4.45 3.04
N ILE A 258 5.88 -5.30 2.42
CA ILE A 258 7.04 -5.93 3.08
C ILE A 258 8.06 -4.87 3.49
N VAL A 259 8.35 -3.91 2.60
CA VAL A 259 9.26 -2.80 2.90
C VAL A 259 8.72 -1.96 4.06
N VAL A 260 7.42 -1.64 4.07
CA VAL A 260 6.77 -0.91 5.16
C VAL A 260 6.83 -1.68 6.48
N LEU A 261 6.67 -3.00 6.47
CA LEU A 261 6.85 -3.83 7.68
C LEU A 261 8.30 -3.83 8.16
N ALA A 262 9.27 -3.95 7.26
CA ALA A 262 10.69 -3.90 7.61
C ALA A 262 11.09 -2.54 8.24
N MET A 263 10.45 -1.45 7.81
CA MET A 263 10.67 -0.12 8.37
C MET A 263 10.22 0.04 9.83
N LEU A 264 9.45 -0.90 10.41
CA LEU A 264 9.09 -0.90 11.84
C LEU A 264 10.30 -0.97 12.78
N ILE A 265 11.46 -1.41 12.28
CA ILE A 265 12.71 -1.40 13.04
C ILE A 265 13.06 0.03 13.49
N LEU A 266 12.77 1.05 12.69
CA LEU A 266 13.08 2.45 13.02
C LEU A 266 12.34 2.95 14.28
N PRO A 267 11.00 2.91 14.35
CA PRO A 267 10.26 3.31 15.55
C PRO A 267 10.48 2.34 16.73
N ALA A 268 10.85 1.07 16.50
CA ALA A 268 11.23 0.16 17.58
C ALA A 268 12.51 0.62 18.29
N LEU A 269 13.55 1.03 17.53
CA LEU A 269 14.78 1.61 18.09
C LEU A 269 14.50 2.93 18.82
N GLY A 270 13.61 3.77 18.28
CA GLY A 270 13.12 4.98 18.94
C GLY A 270 12.44 4.66 20.28
N SER A 271 11.54 3.69 20.30
CA SER A 271 10.83 3.24 21.50
C SER A 271 11.79 2.72 22.58
N CYS A 272 12.80 1.93 22.21
CA CYS A 272 13.83 1.49 23.15
C CYS A 272 14.61 2.68 23.76
N THR A 273 14.98 3.66 22.93
CA THR A 273 15.69 4.86 23.39
C THR A 273 14.83 5.67 24.35
N THR A 274 13.56 5.89 24.01
CA THR A 274 12.57 6.59 24.84
C THR A 274 12.38 5.88 26.18
N LEU A 275 12.23 4.56 26.17
CA LEU A 275 12.08 3.74 27.37
C LEU A 275 13.30 3.85 28.30
N CYS A 276 14.52 3.72 27.75
CA CYS A 276 15.75 3.89 28.51
C CYS A 276 15.86 5.29 29.12
N LEU A 277 15.47 6.33 28.38
CA LEU A 277 15.51 7.71 28.86
C LEU A 277 14.47 7.96 29.95
N CYS A 278 13.26 7.38 29.84
CA CYS A 278 12.22 7.41 30.87
C CYS A 278 12.70 6.80 32.19
N PHE A 279 13.30 5.61 32.15
CA PHE A 279 13.80 4.95 33.36
C PHE A 279 14.99 5.65 34.00
N LYS A 280 15.86 6.27 33.19
CA LYS A 280 17.02 6.99 33.70
C LYS A 280 16.66 8.30 34.42
N ARG A 281 15.44 8.82 34.25
CA ARG A 281 14.97 10.08 34.87
C ARG A 281 14.15 9.86 36.14
N LYS A 282 14.66 9.08 37.08
CA LYS A 282 13.91 8.70 38.29
C LYS A 282 13.55 9.89 39.20
N ASP A 283 14.25 11.03 39.12
CA ASP A 283 14.20 12.05 40.20
C ASP A 283 13.93 13.53 39.79
N GLU A 284 13.61 13.86 38.54
CA GLU A 284 13.50 15.28 38.12
C GLU A 284 12.43 15.53 37.03
N ASP A 285 11.14 15.42 37.36
CA ASP A 285 10.09 16.09 36.56
C ASP A 285 10.07 17.58 36.96
N VAL A 286 11.02 18.34 36.43
CA VAL A 286 11.08 19.80 36.68
C VAL A 286 10.07 20.48 35.76
N MET A 287 8.93 20.90 36.32
CA MET A 287 8.03 21.83 35.64
C MET A 287 8.84 23.05 35.16
N PRO A 288 8.74 23.45 33.87
CA PRO A 288 9.45 24.62 33.37
C PRO A 288 9.23 25.81 34.29
N ALA A 289 10.28 26.54 34.66
CA ALA A 289 10.19 27.58 35.69
C ALA A 289 9.12 28.65 35.41
N HIS A 290 8.80 28.89 34.13
CA HIS A 290 7.76 29.82 33.67
C HIS A 290 6.32 29.29 33.78
N LEU A 291 6.13 27.98 33.96
CA LEU A 291 4.83 27.32 34.14
C LEU A 291 4.56 26.94 35.60
N ARG A 292 5.48 27.27 36.52
CA ARG A 292 5.22 27.14 37.96
C ARG A 292 4.15 28.16 38.36
N ILE A 293 2.89 27.73 38.37
CA ILE A 293 1.83 28.44 39.08
C ILE A 293 2.13 28.28 40.57
N SER A 294 2.95 29.18 41.08
CA SER A 294 3.20 29.27 42.50
C SER A 294 1.98 29.91 43.15
N VAL A 295 1.17 29.12 43.86
CA VAL A 295 0.07 29.63 44.70
C VAL A 295 0.59 30.51 45.85
N ARG A 296 1.91 30.56 46.06
CA ARG A 296 2.57 31.46 47.01
C ARG A 296 3.47 32.47 46.30
N PRO A 297 3.52 33.73 46.74
CA PRO A 297 4.46 34.72 46.20
C PRO A 297 5.90 34.21 46.28
N ALA A 298 6.70 34.52 45.26
CA ALA A 298 8.09 34.03 45.08
C ALA A 298 9.02 34.33 46.26
N THR A 299 8.63 35.22 47.16
CA THR A 299 9.37 35.60 48.37
C THR A 299 9.30 34.56 49.51
N MET A 300 8.42 33.56 49.42
CA MET A 300 8.20 32.59 50.52
C MET A 300 8.44 31.12 50.18
N THR A 301 8.84 30.79 48.95
CA THR A 301 9.19 29.42 48.57
C THR A 301 10.69 29.18 48.73
N LYS A 302 11.13 28.82 49.95
CA LYS A 302 12.46 28.21 50.13
C LYS A 302 12.41 26.80 49.54
N VAL A 303 13.03 26.64 48.37
CA VAL A 303 13.32 25.32 47.81
C VAL A 303 14.51 24.77 48.60
N TYR A 304 14.26 23.90 49.57
CA TYR A 304 15.35 23.20 50.26
C TYR A 304 15.93 22.18 49.30
N CYS A 305 17.23 22.24 49.06
CA CYS A 305 17.90 21.16 48.36
C CYS A 305 17.85 19.92 49.26
N ARG A 306 17.79 18.72 48.68
CA ARG A 306 17.76 17.46 49.44
C ARG A 306 18.87 17.39 50.50
N ALA A 307 20.05 17.92 50.17
CA ALA A 307 21.18 18.03 51.09
C ALA A 307 20.90 18.90 52.33
N ASP A 308 20.07 19.95 52.20
CA ASP A 308 19.69 20.82 53.31
C ASP A 308 18.67 20.15 54.24
N VAL A 309 17.78 19.33 53.69
CA VAL A 309 16.82 18.52 54.46
C VAL A 309 17.55 17.41 55.22
N GLU A 310 18.45 16.67 54.56
CA GLU A 310 19.27 15.62 55.18
C GLU A 310 20.27 16.17 56.22
N LYS A 311 20.60 17.46 56.13
CA LYS A 311 21.39 18.14 57.17
C LYS A 311 20.50 18.53 58.35
N ALA A 312 19.33 19.12 58.09
CA ALA A 312 18.38 19.49 59.14
C ALA A 312 17.86 18.28 59.94
N GLU A 313 17.68 17.12 59.30
CA GLU A 313 17.30 15.87 59.97
C GLU A 313 18.43 15.27 60.82
N ARG A 314 19.70 15.56 60.52
CA ARG A 314 20.84 15.14 61.35
C ARG A 314 21.11 16.06 62.54
N ASP A 315 20.68 17.31 62.42
CA ASP A 315 20.82 18.34 63.45
C ASP A 315 19.64 18.31 64.46
N TRP A 316 18.66 17.42 64.27
CA TRP A 316 17.55 17.11 65.19
C TRP A 316 17.78 15.77 65.90
#